data_AF-A0A1Y1CM85-F1
#
_entry.id   AF-A0A1Y1CM85-F1
#
_cell.length_a   1.000
_cell.length_b   1.000
_cell.length_c   1.000
_cell.angle_alpha   90.00
_cell.angle_beta   90.00
_cell.angle_gamma   90.00
#
_symmetry.space_group_name_H-M   'P 1'
#
loop_
_entity.id
_entity.type
_entity.pdbx_description
1 polymer ?
#
loop_
_entity_poly.entity_id
_entity_poly.type
_entity_poly.pdbx_seq_one_letter_code
_entity_poly.pdbx_strand_id
1 'polypeptide(L)'
;MLAWPNNPFANIKESEQSHMDAIASLLDENNVSYTILQSGQFSEPDLQNYYNQFITDGEISSSNALKIGATIEDLDIVDLQKYVGEITTQSVIDVFNLLECGSRNHLRSFYKSIMLLDETYTPQFLTLDEYNNIVNSANENCNQ
;
A
#
# COMPACT_ATOMS: atom_id res chain seq x y z
N MET A 1 -3.73 -11.25 -16.28
CA MET A 1 -4.64 -10.36 -15.55
C MET A 1 -5.49 -9.61 -16.57
N LEU A 2 -6.82 -9.73 -16.50
CA LEU A 2 -7.73 -9.07 -17.45
C LEU A 2 -7.58 -7.54 -17.33
N ALA A 3 -7.63 -6.82 -18.44
CA ALA A 3 -7.57 -5.36 -18.47
C ALA A 3 -8.98 -4.79 -18.26
N TRP A 4 -9.19 -4.06 -17.16
CA TRP A 4 -10.46 -3.42 -16.81
C TRP A 4 -10.33 -1.90 -17.02
N PRO A 5 -11.37 -1.22 -17.54
CA PRO A 5 -11.35 0.23 -17.63
C PRO A 5 -11.22 0.85 -16.22
N ASN A 6 -10.31 1.81 -16.06
CA ASN A 6 -10.00 2.51 -14.79
C ASN A 6 -9.43 1.61 -13.67
N ASN A 7 -8.59 0.65 -14.06
CA ASN A 7 -7.88 -0.21 -13.13
C ASN A 7 -6.73 0.54 -12.42
N PRO A 8 -6.81 0.79 -11.08
CA PRO A 8 -5.75 1.47 -10.35
C PRO A 8 -4.46 0.62 -10.22
N PHE A 9 -4.54 -0.71 -10.39
CA PHE A 9 -3.41 -1.62 -10.20
C PHE A 9 -2.21 -1.31 -11.10
N ALA A 10 -2.43 -0.85 -12.35
CA ALA A 10 -1.32 -0.57 -13.26
C ALA A 10 -0.47 0.60 -12.78
N ASN A 11 -1.12 1.73 -12.44
CA ASN A 11 -0.43 2.92 -11.96
C ASN A 11 0.14 2.73 -10.56
N ILE A 12 -0.61 2.07 -9.67
CA ILE A 12 -0.16 1.80 -8.29
C ILE A 12 1.05 0.87 -8.32
N LYS A 13 1.08 -0.15 -9.17
CA LYS A 13 2.25 -1.02 -9.31
C LYS A 13 3.54 -0.25 -9.64
N GLU A 14 3.47 0.76 -10.50
CA GLU A 14 4.63 1.60 -10.82
C GLU A 14 5.06 2.46 -9.61
N SER A 15 4.10 2.97 -8.85
CA SER A 15 4.36 3.70 -7.60
C SER A 15 4.97 2.80 -6.52
N GLU A 16 4.47 1.56 -6.36
CA GLU A 16 5.03 0.59 -5.41
C GLU A 16 6.46 0.17 -5.75
N GLN A 17 6.83 0.17 -7.03
CA GLN A 17 8.24 -0.02 -7.40
C GLN A 17 9.09 1.15 -6.90
N SER A 18 8.58 2.39 -6.97
CA SER A 18 9.28 3.56 -6.45
C SER A 18 9.40 3.52 -4.92
N HIS A 19 8.40 2.98 -4.21
CA HIS A 19 8.49 2.71 -2.78
C HIS A 19 9.60 1.69 -2.46
N MET A 20 9.64 0.57 -3.19
CA MET A 20 10.68 -0.45 -3.04
C MET A 20 12.08 0.12 -3.30
N ASP A 21 12.24 0.96 -4.32
CA ASP A 21 13.52 1.60 -4.66
C ASP A 21 13.99 2.58 -3.57
N ALA A 22 13.05 3.32 -2.96
CA ALA A 22 13.34 4.20 -1.82
C ALA A 22 13.82 3.42 -0.58
N ILE A 23 13.17 2.29 -0.26
CA ILE A 23 13.59 1.41 0.83
C ILE A 23 14.95 0.75 0.53
N ALA A 24 15.16 0.28 -0.70
CA ALA A 24 16.45 -0.29 -1.11
C ALA A 24 17.60 0.71 -0.95
N SER A 25 17.38 1.97 -1.35
CA SER A 25 18.35 3.05 -1.19
C SER A 25 18.70 3.28 0.29
N LEU A 26 17.70 3.31 1.19
CA LEU A 26 17.95 3.40 2.62
C LEU A 26 18.75 2.22 3.18
N LEU A 27 18.43 1.01 2.74
CA LEU A 27 19.14 -0.20 3.20
C LEU A 27 20.60 -0.17 2.75
N ASP A 28 20.87 0.23 1.51
CA ASP A 28 22.22 0.37 0.96
C ASP A 28 23.02 1.45 1.71
N GLU A 29 22.44 2.63 1.94
CA GLU A 29 23.07 3.72 2.70
C GLU A 29 23.45 3.30 4.13
N ASN A 30 22.64 2.44 4.74
CA ASN A 30 22.87 1.94 6.10
C ASN A 30 23.63 0.60 6.14
N ASN A 31 24.11 0.10 5.00
CA ASN A 31 24.82 -1.18 4.86
C ASN A 31 24.04 -2.37 5.45
N VAL A 32 22.71 -2.38 5.28
CA VAL A 32 21.83 -3.46 5.72
C VAL A 32 21.64 -4.43 4.56
N SER A 33 22.09 -5.67 4.72
CA SER A 33 21.89 -6.71 3.71
C SER A 33 20.41 -7.07 3.57
N TYR A 34 19.93 -7.16 2.32
CA TYR A 34 18.60 -7.63 1.98
C TYR A 34 18.62 -8.54 0.76
N THR A 35 17.52 -9.27 0.55
CA THR A 35 17.31 -10.12 -0.62
C THR A 35 15.93 -9.86 -1.19
N ILE A 36 15.85 -9.45 -2.45
CA ILE A 36 14.59 -9.41 -3.19
C ILE A 36 14.39 -10.78 -3.82
N LEU A 37 13.30 -11.44 -3.44
CA LEU A 37 12.89 -12.73 -3.99
C LEU A 37 12.07 -12.53 -5.27
N GLN A 38 11.69 -13.63 -5.91
CA GLN A 38 10.83 -13.59 -7.10
C GLN A 38 9.43 -13.05 -6.74
N SER A 39 8.72 -12.50 -7.74
CA SER A 39 7.36 -12.00 -7.56
C SER A 39 6.47 -13.04 -6.86
N GLY A 40 5.83 -12.63 -5.76
CA GLY A 40 4.96 -13.50 -4.96
C GLY A 40 5.70 -14.46 -4.01
N GLN A 41 7.00 -14.26 -3.81
CA GLN A 41 7.79 -14.99 -2.81
C GLN A 41 8.29 -14.02 -1.75
N PHE A 42 8.05 -14.34 -0.48
CA PHE A 42 8.50 -13.58 0.67
C PHE A 42 9.23 -14.50 1.65
N SER A 43 10.33 -14.01 2.24
CA SER A 43 11.09 -14.75 3.25
C SER A 43 10.38 -14.76 4.61
N GLU A 44 9.59 -13.72 4.88
CA GLU A 44 8.78 -13.59 6.08
C GLU A 44 7.46 -14.39 5.91
N PRO A 45 7.18 -15.39 6.78
CA PRO A 45 6.03 -16.27 6.62
C PRO A 45 4.65 -15.57 6.64
N ASP A 46 4.46 -14.54 7.46
CA ASP A 46 3.21 -13.80 7.55
C ASP A 46 2.96 -13.00 6.26
N LEU A 47 3.98 -12.37 5.67
CA LEU A 47 3.90 -11.72 4.35
C LEU A 47 3.58 -12.73 3.25
N GLN A 48 4.17 -13.93 3.29
CA GLN A 48 3.84 -14.99 2.33
C GLN A 48 2.39 -15.46 2.48
N ASN A 49 1.89 -15.55 3.71
CA ASN A 49 0.50 -15.91 3.99
C ASN A 49 -0.47 -14.84 3.49
N TYR A 50 -0.19 -13.55 3.76
CA TYR A 50 -0.97 -12.44 3.23
C TYR A 50 -1.02 -12.46 1.71
N TYR A 51 0.13 -12.62 1.05
CA TYR A 51 0.17 -12.71 -0.42
C TYR A 51 -0.72 -13.84 -0.95
N ASN A 52 -0.58 -15.05 -0.41
CA ASN A 52 -1.36 -16.21 -0.85
C ASN A 52 -2.86 -16.00 -0.65
N GLN A 53 -3.25 -15.44 0.49
CA GLN A 53 -4.64 -15.14 0.81
C GLN A 53 -5.20 -14.06 -0.11
N PHE A 54 -4.49 -12.93 -0.25
CA PHE A 54 -4.94 -11.78 -1.02
C PHE A 54 -5.06 -12.08 -2.52
N ILE A 55 -4.20 -12.92 -3.08
CA ILE A 55 -4.37 -13.43 -4.45
C ILE A 55 -5.66 -14.25 -4.55
N THR A 56 -5.85 -15.21 -3.65
CA THR A 56 -7.05 -16.09 -3.65
C THR A 56 -8.33 -15.26 -3.54
N ASP A 57 -8.37 -14.30 -2.62
CA ASP A 57 -9.54 -13.45 -2.38
C ASP A 57 -9.76 -12.47 -3.55
N GLY A 58 -8.69 -11.91 -4.11
CA GLY A 58 -8.75 -10.98 -5.24
C GLY A 58 -9.20 -11.61 -6.55
N GLU A 59 -8.94 -12.91 -6.76
CA GLU A 59 -9.37 -13.65 -7.95
C GLU A 59 -10.89 -13.90 -8.00
N ILE A 60 -11.61 -13.70 -6.89
CA ILE A 60 -13.07 -13.92 -6.81
C ILE A 60 -13.82 -12.96 -7.75
N SER A 61 -13.47 -11.67 -7.73
CA SER A 61 -14.12 -10.64 -8.55
C SER A 61 -13.30 -9.36 -8.58
N SER A 62 -13.61 -8.45 -9.50
CA SER A 62 -13.00 -7.12 -9.52
C SER A 62 -13.30 -6.29 -8.27
N SER A 63 -14.50 -6.43 -7.71
CA SER A 63 -14.86 -5.79 -6.44
C SER A 63 -13.95 -6.30 -5.32
N ASN A 64 -13.73 -7.63 -5.24
CA ASN A 64 -12.82 -8.22 -4.28
C ASN A 64 -11.37 -7.76 -4.50
N ALA A 65 -10.88 -7.77 -5.74
CA ALA A 65 -9.53 -7.30 -6.05
C ALA A 65 -9.33 -5.86 -5.55
N LEU A 66 -10.25 -4.95 -5.87
CA LEU A 66 -10.15 -3.55 -5.43
C LEU A 66 -10.18 -3.41 -3.90
N LYS A 67 -11.01 -4.21 -3.22
CA LYS A 67 -11.07 -4.25 -1.75
C LYS A 67 -9.76 -4.78 -1.14
N ILE A 68 -9.14 -5.79 -1.77
CA ILE A 68 -7.82 -6.27 -1.37
C ILE A 68 -6.75 -5.19 -1.56
N GLY A 69 -6.79 -4.46 -2.68
CA GLY A 69 -5.93 -3.29 -2.89
C GLY A 69 -6.09 -2.26 -1.77
N ALA A 70 -7.32 -1.88 -1.43
CA ALA A 70 -7.61 -0.99 -0.31
C ALA A 70 -7.10 -1.54 1.03
N THR A 71 -7.22 -2.85 1.29
CA THR A 71 -6.71 -3.50 2.51
C THR A 71 -5.19 -3.47 2.61
N ILE A 72 -4.47 -3.57 1.50
CA ILE A 72 -3.01 -3.46 1.50
C ILE A 72 -2.60 -2.03 1.91
N GLU A 73 -3.21 -1.00 1.33
CA GLU A 73 -2.92 0.39 1.70
C GLU A 73 -3.33 0.73 3.14
N ASP A 74 -4.44 0.17 3.59
CA ASP A 74 -4.94 0.28 4.97
C ASP A 74 -3.92 -0.28 5.98
N LEU A 75 -3.37 -1.47 5.71
CA LEU A 75 -2.31 -2.08 6.51
C LEU A 75 -1.02 -1.26 6.46
N ASP A 76 -0.58 -0.87 5.25
CA ASP A 76 0.68 -0.18 5.03
C ASP A 76 0.75 1.16 5.77
N ILE A 77 -0.34 1.94 5.74
CA ILE A 77 -0.43 3.21 6.49
C ILE A 77 -0.25 2.98 7.99
N VAL A 78 -0.95 1.98 8.57
CA VAL A 78 -0.87 1.70 10.01
C VAL A 78 0.53 1.23 10.42
N ASP A 79 1.14 0.36 9.62
CA ASP A 79 2.49 -0.13 9.90
C ASP A 79 3.53 1.00 9.79
N LEU A 80 3.46 1.84 8.75
CA LEU A 80 4.34 2.99 8.58
C LEU A 80 4.23 3.97 9.76
N GLN A 81 3.01 4.32 10.19
CA GLN A 81 2.77 5.19 11.34
C GLN A 81 3.35 4.61 12.64
N LYS A 82 3.16 3.30 12.84
CA LYS A 82 3.73 2.59 13.98
C LYS A 82 5.26 2.69 13.99
N TYR A 83 5.91 2.37 12.87
CA TYR A 83 7.37 2.39 12.80
C TYR A 83 7.95 3.81 12.92
N VAL A 84 7.31 4.83 12.33
CA VAL A 84 7.73 6.23 12.51
C VAL A 84 7.75 6.63 13.99
N GLY A 85 6.83 6.09 14.81
CA GLY A 85 6.83 6.31 16.26
C GLY A 85 8.01 5.69 17.03
N GLU A 86 8.73 4.75 16.42
CA GLU A 86 9.84 4.00 17.04
C GLU A 86 11.22 4.42 16.50
N ILE A 87 11.28 5.09 15.35
CA ILE A 87 12.51 5.48 14.67
C ILE A 87 12.99 6.85 15.15
N THR A 88 14.31 7.03 15.25
CA THR A 88 14.94 8.33 15.60
C THR A 88 15.79 8.93 14.46
N THR A 89 16.11 8.14 13.43
CA THR A 89 16.90 8.57 12.29
C THR A 89 16.02 9.35 11.31
N GLN A 90 16.25 10.67 11.21
CA GLN A 90 15.40 11.56 10.41
C GLN A 90 15.26 11.14 8.94
N SER A 91 16.34 10.69 8.30
CA SER A 91 16.29 10.26 6.89
C SER A 91 15.37 9.05 6.67
N VAL A 92 15.30 8.13 7.64
CA VAL A 92 14.39 6.98 7.58
C VAL A 92 12.94 7.44 7.79
N ILE A 93 12.72 8.35 8.76
CA ILE A 93 11.39 8.94 9.01
C ILE A 93 10.88 9.66 7.76
N ASP A 94 11.73 10.42 7.07
CA ASP A 94 11.35 11.18 5.87
C ASP A 94 10.89 10.25 4.74
N VAL A 95 11.57 9.12 4.53
CA VAL A 95 11.16 8.11 3.55
C VAL A 95 9.88 7.40 3.98
N PHE A 96 9.72 7.07 5.25
CA PHE A 96 8.48 6.41 5.72
C PHE A 96 7.26 7.32 5.57
N ASN A 97 7.41 8.61 5.87
CA ASN A 97 6.35 9.60 5.65
C ASN A 97 6.04 9.80 4.14
N LEU A 98 7.06 9.70 3.28
CA LEU A 98 6.90 9.73 1.83
C LEU A 98 6.08 8.54 1.33
N LEU A 99 6.40 7.33 1.80
CA LEU A 99 5.66 6.12 1.49
C LEU A 99 4.20 6.24 1.98
N GLU A 100 3.99 6.66 3.23
CA GLU A 100 2.64 6.78 3.80
C GLU A 100 1.76 7.76 3.01
N CYS A 101 2.36 8.85 2.51
CA CYS A 101 1.68 9.77 1.60
C CYS A 101 1.25 9.10 0.29
N GLY A 102 2.11 8.27 -0.29
CA GLY A 102 1.81 7.44 -1.46
C GLY A 102 0.64 6.49 -1.17
N SER A 103 0.71 5.75 -0.07
CA SER A 103 -0.30 4.77 0.34
C SER A 103 -1.68 5.43 0.59
N ARG A 104 -1.72 6.63 1.18
CA ARG A 104 -2.98 7.41 1.28
C ARG A 104 -3.56 7.77 -0.09
N ASN A 105 -2.73 8.10 -1.08
CA ASN A 105 -3.17 8.37 -2.45
C ASN A 105 -3.63 7.10 -3.19
N HIS A 106 -2.99 5.96 -2.94
CA HIS A 106 -3.42 4.66 -3.44
C HIS A 106 -4.77 4.27 -2.84
N LEU A 107 -4.95 4.44 -1.53
CA LEU A 107 -6.22 4.18 -0.84
C LEU A 107 -7.36 5.03 -1.41
N ARG A 108 -7.13 6.33 -1.68
CA ARG A 108 -8.09 7.19 -2.39
C ARG A 108 -8.43 6.67 -3.78
N SER A 109 -7.45 6.10 -4.48
CA SER A 109 -7.64 5.55 -5.83
C SER A 109 -8.49 4.28 -5.80
N PHE A 110 -8.20 3.35 -4.88
CA PHE A 110 -9.04 2.16 -4.67
C PHE A 110 -10.44 2.54 -4.23
N TYR A 111 -10.58 3.46 -3.27
CA TYR A 111 -11.89 3.95 -2.82
C TYR A 111 -12.74 4.48 -3.99
N LYS A 112 -12.18 5.33 -4.85
CA LYS A 112 -12.88 5.85 -6.04
C LYS A 112 -13.32 4.72 -6.97
N SER A 113 -12.45 3.74 -7.23
CA SER A 113 -12.81 2.60 -8.08
C SER A 113 -13.87 1.69 -7.47
N ILE A 114 -13.87 1.51 -6.14
CA ILE A 114 -14.90 0.75 -5.41
C ILE A 114 -16.25 1.47 -5.49
N MET A 115 -16.27 2.79 -5.27
CA MET A 115 -17.49 3.60 -5.37
C MET A 115 -18.08 3.59 -6.79
N LEU A 116 -17.26 3.52 -7.84
CA LEU A 116 -17.73 3.40 -9.22
C LEU A 116 -18.44 2.06 -9.52
N LEU A 117 -18.27 1.06 -8.65
CA LEU A 117 -18.98 -0.21 -8.72
C LEU A 117 -20.21 -0.26 -7.79
N ASP A 118 -20.62 0.87 -7.21
CA ASP A 118 -21.67 0.96 -6.17
C ASP A 118 -21.39 0.06 -4.96
N GLU A 119 -20.11 -0.14 -4.64
CA GLU A 119 -19.62 -0.98 -3.55
C GLU A 119 -19.03 -0.14 -2.43
N THR A 120 -18.79 -0.76 -1.27
CA THR A 120 -18.18 -0.10 -0.11
C THR A 120 -16.98 -0.87 0.41
N TYR A 121 -16.06 -0.16 1.05
CA TYR A 121 -14.94 -0.71 1.80
C TYR A 121 -15.05 -0.34 3.27
N THR A 122 -14.73 -1.27 4.18
CA THR A 122 -14.62 -1.01 5.61
C THR A 122 -13.16 -1.27 6.00
N PRO A 123 -12.46 -0.30 6.61
CA PRO A 123 -11.08 -0.47 7.01
C PRO A 123 -10.96 -1.64 8.00
N GLN A 124 -9.91 -2.44 7.83
CA GLN A 124 -9.56 -3.56 8.68
C GLN A 124 -8.51 -3.16 9.73
N PHE A 125 -7.67 -2.16 9.44
CA PHE A 125 -6.55 -1.74 10.28
C PHE A 125 -6.69 -0.28 10.75
N LEU A 126 -6.91 0.66 9.84
CA LEU A 126 -7.19 2.06 10.16
C LEU A 126 -8.44 2.17 11.01
N THR A 127 -8.47 3.20 11.85
CA THR A 127 -9.72 3.60 12.48
C THR A 127 -10.69 4.12 11.42
N LEU A 128 -11.99 3.96 11.65
CA LEU A 128 -13.01 4.46 10.72
C LEU A 128 -12.89 5.98 10.49
N ASP A 129 -12.56 6.74 11.53
CA ASP A 129 -12.40 8.19 11.44
C ASP A 129 -11.21 8.57 10.57
N GLU A 130 -10.09 7.90 10.73
CA GLU A 130 -8.89 8.15 9.93
C GLU A 130 -9.07 7.76 8.46
N TYR A 131 -9.63 6.57 8.20
CA TYR A 131 -10.04 6.15 6.87
C TYR A 131 -10.92 7.21 6.20
N ASN A 132 -11.96 7.67 6.90
CA ASN A 132 -12.87 8.70 6.38
C ASN A 132 -12.16 10.02 6.13
N ASN A 133 -11.22 10.43 6.97
CA ASN A 133 -10.44 11.65 6.76
C ASN A 133 -9.57 11.54 5.48
N ILE A 134 -8.97 10.37 5.24
CA ILE A 134 -8.14 10.12 4.05
C ILE A 134 -9.00 10.13 2.78
N VAL A 135 -10.04 9.30 2.71
CA VAL A 135 -10.78 9.09 1.45
C VAL A 135 -11.65 10.29 1.05
N ASN A 136 -12.00 11.16 2.00
CA ASN A 136 -12.78 12.38 1.76
C ASN A 136 -11.92 13.64 1.56
N SER A 137 -10.59 13.54 1.58
CA SER A 137 -9.69 14.65 1.26
C SER A 137 -9.23 14.62 -0.20
N ALA A 138 -8.64 15.71 -0.67
CA ALA A 138 -7.94 15.75 -1.95
C ALA A 138 -6.69 14.83 -1.93
N ASN A 139 -6.23 14.43 -3.11
CA ASN A 139 -4.94 13.75 -3.26
C ASN A 139 -3.80 14.66 -2.78
N GLU A 140 -2.80 14.05 -2.17
CA GLU A 140 -1.63 14.73 -1.63
C GLU A 140 -0.52 14.84 -2.68
N ASN A 141 0.32 15.86 -2.55
CA ASN A 141 1.59 15.94 -3.29
C ASN A 141 2.69 15.40 -2.38
N CYS A 142 3.22 14.24 -2.73
CA CYS A 142 4.19 13.52 -1.91
C CYS A 142 5.65 13.91 -2.21
N ASN A 143 5.92 15.02 -2.92
CA ASN A 143 7.29 15.44 -3.28
C ASN A 143 8.09 14.37 -4.07
N GLN A 144 7.39 13.63 -4.95
CA GLN A 144 8.01 12.78 -5.97
C GLN A 144 8.10 13.51 -7.31
#